data_AF-W6MPF7-F1
#
_entry.id   AF-W6MPF7-F1
#
_cell.length_a   1.000
_cell.length_b   1.000
_cell.length_c   1.000
_cell.angle_alpha   90.00
_cell.angle_beta   90.00
_cell.angle_gamma   90.00
#
_symmetry.space_group_name_H-M   'P 1'
#
loop_
_entity.id
_entity.type
_entity.pdbx_description
1 polymer ?
#
loop_
_entity_poly.entity_id
_entity_poly.type
_entity_poly.pdbx_seq_one_letter_code
_entity_poly.pdbx_strand_id
1 'polypeptide(L)'
;MSGKEEKVNSFGRRTWDKEEYARLARERVEEIRNKRNGKNTEPKKTKAHDFFKQRMEDLKKIDSMNKISLVADSVTGGWFACEVCRRKYKDNLAYIEHLNSNEHLQNSGFDARDQQEVTLEQVKDRLETLKRIKDEERLKDDTQYDIRRRIEIKRKRDEEEALRKKQRTEKKRKKVAEKTEPNETTNDPMMTMMGFSSFK
;
A
#
# COMPACT_ATOMS: atom_id res chain seq x y z
N MET A 1 -40.88 -35.54 14.96
CA MET A 1 -39.43 -35.75 14.81
C MET A 1 -39.23 -37.00 13.97
N SER A 2 -39.05 -36.86 12.67
CA SER A 2 -38.76 -37.99 11.79
C SER A 2 -37.24 -38.16 11.77
N GLY A 3 -36.76 -39.22 12.44
CA GLY A 3 -35.34 -39.59 12.41
C GLY A 3 -35.01 -40.16 11.04
N LYS A 4 -34.04 -39.56 10.34
CA LYS A 4 -33.50 -40.14 9.10
C LYS A 4 -32.71 -41.40 9.46
N GLU A 5 -33.14 -42.54 8.92
CA GLU A 5 -32.42 -43.81 9.04
C GLU A 5 -31.05 -43.67 8.37
N GLU A 6 -29.98 -43.75 9.17
CA GLU A 6 -28.61 -43.70 8.66
C GLU A 6 -28.28 -45.03 7.98
N LYS A 7 -28.03 -45.02 6.66
CA LYS A 7 -27.56 -46.22 5.97
C LYS A 7 -26.14 -46.53 6.39
N VAL A 8 -25.93 -47.73 6.92
CA VAL A 8 -24.64 -48.25 7.38
C VAL A 8 -24.21 -49.38 6.44
N ASN A 9 -22.95 -49.39 5.98
CA ASN A 9 -22.44 -50.48 5.14
C ASN A 9 -22.24 -51.79 5.94
N SER A 10 -21.95 -52.88 5.22
CA SER A 10 -21.64 -54.19 5.81
C SER A 10 -20.47 -54.19 6.83
N PHE A 11 -19.71 -53.10 6.93
CA PHE A 11 -18.59 -52.92 7.86
C PHE A 11 -18.91 -51.92 9.00
N GLY A 12 -20.18 -51.57 9.23
CA GLY A 12 -20.58 -50.71 10.34
C GLY A 12 -20.25 -49.22 10.15
N ARG A 13 -19.81 -48.78 8.97
CA ARG A 13 -19.53 -47.37 8.69
C ARG A 13 -20.73 -46.69 8.05
N ARG A 14 -21.02 -45.46 8.49
CA ARG A 14 -22.02 -44.57 7.88
C ARG A 14 -21.69 -44.37 6.40
N THR A 15 -22.64 -44.67 5.54
CA THR A 15 -22.54 -44.42 4.10
C THR A 15 -23.22 -43.11 3.73
N TRP A 16 -22.56 -42.32 2.90
CA TRP A 16 -23.14 -41.11 2.35
C TRP A 16 -24.08 -41.48 1.20
N ASP A 17 -25.33 -41.02 1.28
CA ASP A 17 -26.31 -41.16 0.19
C ASP A 17 -25.94 -40.21 -0.96
N LYS A 18 -25.17 -40.72 -1.93
CA LYS A 18 -24.65 -39.93 -3.07
C LYS A 18 -25.74 -39.14 -3.81
N GLU A 19 -26.94 -39.67 -3.89
CA GLU A 19 -28.09 -39.02 -4.56
C GLU A 19 -28.65 -37.83 -3.77
N GLU A 20 -28.76 -37.95 -2.44
CA GLU A 20 -29.20 -36.83 -1.59
C GLU A 20 -28.17 -35.69 -1.67
N TYR A 21 -26.89 -36.03 -1.57
CA TYR A 21 -25.80 -35.05 -1.67
C TYR A 21 -25.69 -34.43 -3.07
N ALA A 22 -25.94 -35.21 -4.13
CA ALA A 22 -26.00 -34.69 -5.49
C ALA A 22 -27.18 -33.71 -5.66
N ARG A 23 -28.34 -34.00 -5.07
CA ARG A 23 -29.50 -33.09 -5.08
C ARG A 23 -29.21 -31.81 -4.29
N LEU A 24 -28.64 -31.94 -3.10
CA LEU A 24 -28.28 -30.80 -2.25
C LEU A 24 -27.21 -29.91 -2.91
N ALA A 25 -26.26 -30.52 -3.63
CA ALA A 25 -25.25 -29.80 -4.39
C ALA A 25 -25.88 -28.99 -5.55
N ARG A 26 -26.82 -29.60 -6.30
CA ARG A 26 -27.58 -28.90 -7.35
C ARG A 26 -28.38 -27.72 -6.81
N GLU A 27 -29.09 -27.93 -5.70
CA GLU A 27 -29.87 -26.89 -5.02
C GLU A 27 -28.98 -25.72 -4.57
N ARG A 28 -27.80 -26.01 -4.01
CA ARG A 28 -26.82 -24.98 -3.61
C ARG A 28 -26.30 -24.18 -4.81
N VAL A 29 -26.04 -24.84 -5.95
CA VAL A 29 -25.61 -24.15 -7.18
C VAL A 29 -26.72 -23.27 -7.73
N GLU A 30 -27.96 -23.76 -7.73
CA GLU A 30 -29.13 -22.97 -8.15
C GLU A 30 -29.39 -21.78 -7.23
N GLU A 31 -29.24 -21.94 -5.91
CA GLU A 31 -29.38 -20.84 -4.95
C GLU A 31 -28.31 -19.76 -5.17
N ILE A 32 -27.05 -20.15 -5.40
CA ILE A 32 -25.96 -19.23 -5.73
C ILE A 32 -26.24 -18.53 -7.07
N ARG A 33 -26.74 -19.25 -8.07
CA ARG A 33 -27.08 -18.70 -9.39
C ARG A 33 -28.25 -17.71 -9.28
N ASN A 34 -29.26 -18.02 -8.48
CA ASN A 34 -30.41 -17.14 -8.22
C ASN A 34 -30.00 -15.88 -7.45
N LYS A 35 -29.10 -16.00 -6.46
CA LYS A 35 -28.49 -14.85 -5.75
C LYS A 35 -27.67 -13.96 -6.69
N ARG A 36 -26.90 -14.55 -7.61
CA ARG A 36 -26.13 -13.80 -8.62
C ARG A 36 -26.99 -13.11 -9.67
N ASN A 37 -28.09 -13.75 -10.07
CA ASN A 37 -29.01 -13.24 -11.10
C ASN A 37 -30.01 -12.21 -10.59
N GLY A 38 -29.90 -11.75 -9.34
CA GLY A 38 -30.70 -10.63 -8.81
C GLY A 38 -32.21 -10.87 -8.80
N LYS A 39 -32.68 -12.13 -8.88
CA LYS A 39 -34.09 -12.43 -8.61
C LYS A 39 -34.33 -12.16 -7.13
N ASN A 40 -34.91 -11.00 -6.84
CA ASN A 40 -35.36 -10.53 -5.53
C ASN A 40 -35.98 -11.68 -4.73
N THR A 41 -35.20 -12.34 -3.88
CA THR A 41 -35.78 -12.90 -2.66
C THR A 41 -36.23 -11.69 -1.86
N GLU A 42 -37.53 -11.55 -1.66
CA GLU A 42 -38.09 -10.49 -0.81
C GLU A 42 -37.21 -10.30 0.43
N PRO A 43 -36.90 -9.06 0.82
CA PRO A 43 -36.14 -8.82 2.03
C PRO A 43 -36.89 -9.50 3.16
N LYS A 44 -36.32 -10.58 3.71
CA LYS A 44 -36.87 -11.26 4.87
C LYS A 44 -37.11 -10.18 5.90
N LYS A 45 -38.38 -9.96 6.26
CA LYS A 45 -38.77 -8.99 7.30
C LYS A 45 -38.01 -9.38 8.56
N THR A 46 -36.88 -8.72 8.80
CA THR A 46 -36.02 -8.99 9.94
C THR A 46 -36.84 -8.68 11.18
N LYS A 47 -37.11 -9.70 11.99
CA LYS A 47 -37.82 -9.48 13.26
C LYS A 47 -36.93 -8.58 14.12
N ALA A 48 -37.52 -7.76 15.00
CA ALA A 48 -36.75 -6.87 15.87
C ALA A 48 -35.63 -7.62 16.63
N HIS A 49 -35.88 -8.89 16.97
CA HIS A 49 -34.89 -9.79 17.56
C HIS A 49 -33.62 -10.02 16.72
N ASP A 50 -33.74 -10.10 15.40
CA ASP A 50 -32.59 -10.30 14.51
C ASP A 50 -31.73 -9.03 14.41
N PHE A 51 -32.37 -7.85 14.48
CA PHE A 51 -31.68 -6.57 14.62
C PHE A 51 -30.89 -6.47 15.93
N PHE A 52 -31.47 -6.92 17.06
CA PHE A 52 -30.77 -6.91 18.34
C PHE A 52 -29.58 -7.87 18.35
N LYS A 53 -29.67 -9.02 17.68
CA LYS A 53 -28.53 -9.95 17.52
C LYS A 53 -27.38 -9.31 16.74
N GLN A 54 -27.66 -8.70 15.59
CA GLN A 54 -26.65 -8.00 14.79
C GLN A 54 -25.99 -6.87 15.60
N ARG A 55 -26.80 -6.07 16.30
CA ARG A 55 -26.28 -5.00 17.17
C ARG A 55 -25.37 -5.54 18.28
N MET A 56 -25.72 -6.66 18.91
CA MET A 56 -24.87 -7.29 19.93
C MET A 56 -23.55 -7.81 19.36
N GLU A 57 -23.57 -8.35 18.13
CA GLU A 57 -22.34 -8.77 17.44
C GLU A 57 -21.45 -7.57 17.09
N ASP A 58 -22.02 -6.47 16.63
CA ASP A 58 -21.26 -5.26 16.30
C ASP A 58 -20.71 -4.57 17.55
N LEU A 59 -21.44 -4.56 18.66
CA LEU A 59 -20.92 -4.09 19.95
C LEU A 59 -19.73 -4.92 20.43
N LYS A 60 -19.77 -6.26 20.27
CA LYS A 60 -18.61 -7.13 20.58
C LYS A 60 -17.40 -6.84 19.70
N LYS A 61 -17.61 -6.52 18.42
CA LYS A 61 -16.52 -6.11 17.51
C LYS A 61 -15.90 -4.79 17.98
N ILE A 62 -16.70 -3.80 18.33
CA ILE A 62 -16.21 -2.50 18.84
C ILE A 62 -15.39 -2.69 20.12
N ASP A 63 -15.86 -3.53 21.05
CA ASP A 63 -15.12 -3.88 22.27
C ASP A 63 -13.80 -4.61 22.01
N SER A 64 -13.69 -5.32 20.88
CA SER A 64 -12.46 -6.01 20.47
C SER A 64 -11.46 -5.10 19.74
N MET A 65 -11.91 -4.00 19.13
CA MET A 65 -11.05 -3.10 18.35
C MET A 65 -10.04 -2.32 19.21
N ASN A 66 -10.35 -2.09 20.49
CA ASN A 66 -9.45 -1.38 21.42
C ASN A 66 -8.65 -2.32 22.34
N LYS A 67 -8.81 -3.64 22.20
CA LYS A 67 -8.02 -4.63 22.95
C LYS A 67 -6.81 -5.00 22.11
N ILE A 68 -5.65 -4.41 22.45
CA ILE A 68 -4.36 -4.93 21.99
C ILE A 68 -4.11 -6.20 22.80
N SER A 69 -4.59 -7.34 22.32
CA SER A 69 -4.15 -8.62 22.84
C SER A 69 -2.69 -8.81 22.45
N LEU A 70 -1.76 -8.62 23.41
CA LEU A 70 -0.42 -9.22 23.37
C LEU A 70 -0.48 -10.75 23.59
N VAL A 71 -1.58 -11.38 23.17
CA VAL A 71 -1.64 -12.82 23.00
C VAL A 71 -0.96 -13.02 21.65
N ALA A 72 0.31 -13.40 21.71
CA ALA A 72 0.89 -14.21 20.67
C ALA A 72 -0.10 -15.35 20.43
N ASP A 73 -0.84 -15.30 19.32
CA ASP A 73 -1.49 -16.46 18.78
C ASP A 73 -0.36 -17.48 18.53
N SER A 74 -0.12 -18.31 19.52
CA SER A 74 0.88 -19.38 19.56
C SER A 74 0.58 -20.50 18.55
N VAL A 75 -0.26 -20.21 17.54
CA VAL A 75 -0.67 -21.09 16.44
C VAL A 75 -0.55 -20.38 15.08
N THR A 76 -0.41 -19.06 15.01
CA THR A 76 -0.04 -18.37 13.76
C THR A 76 1.44 -18.03 13.77
N GLY A 77 2.29 -19.05 13.75
CA GLY A 77 3.66 -18.87 13.25
C GLY A 77 3.54 -18.20 11.87
N GLY A 78 4.20 -17.07 11.66
CA GLY A 78 4.07 -16.29 10.43
C GLY A 78 4.40 -17.16 9.22
N TRP A 79 3.37 -17.59 8.50
CA TRP A 79 3.55 -18.38 7.28
C TRP A 79 3.91 -17.44 6.14
N PHE A 80 4.99 -17.74 5.42
CA PHE A 80 5.33 -17.04 4.18
C PHE A 80 4.47 -17.59 3.05
N ALA A 81 3.69 -16.73 2.41
CA ALA A 81 2.81 -17.12 1.34
C ALA A 81 3.35 -16.64 -0.01
N CYS A 82 3.46 -17.56 -0.97
CA CYS A 82 3.71 -17.21 -2.37
C CYS A 82 2.37 -17.06 -3.09
N GLU A 83 2.06 -15.87 -3.59
CA GLU A 83 0.81 -15.59 -4.31
C GLU A 83 0.77 -16.25 -5.69
N VAL A 84 1.92 -16.31 -6.36
CA VAL A 84 2.08 -16.90 -7.70
C VAL A 84 1.75 -18.38 -7.67
N CYS A 85 2.34 -19.12 -6.73
CA CYS A 85 2.17 -20.57 -6.62
C CYS A 85 1.06 -20.99 -5.64
N ARG A 86 0.44 -20.04 -4.91
CA ARG A 86 -0.58 -20.26 -3.88
C ARG A 86 -0.16 -21.29 -2.80
N ARG A 87 1.11 -21.25 -2.40
CA ARG A 87 1.68 -22.12 -1.35
C ARG A 87 2.07 -21.32 -0.11
N LYS A 88 2.03 -21.97 1.05
CA LYS A 88 2.42 -21.40 2.34
C LYS A 88 3.59 -22.19 2.91
N TYR A 89 4.58 -21.48 3.42
CA TYR A 89 5.82 -22.01 3.99
C TYR A 89 5.92 -21.59 5.44
N LYS A 90 6.38 -22.51 6.29
CA LYS A 90 6.56 -22.26 7.73
C LYS A 90 7.87 -21.53 8.03
N ASP A 91 8.90 -21.82 7.24
CA ASP A 91 10.26 -21.33 7.43
C ASP A 91 10.67 -20.38 6.30
N ASN A 92 11.48 -19.35 6.63
CA ASN A 92 11.97 -18.36 5.67
C ASN A 92 12.85 -19.01 4.59
N LEU A 93 13.69 -19.98 4.97
CA LEU A 93 14.61 -20.65 4.05
C LEU A 93 13.84 -21.43 2.98
N ALA A 94 12.85 -22.21 3.39
CA ALA A 94 11.98 -22.94 2.47
C ALA A 94 11.20 -22.00 1.53
N TYR A 95 10.83 -20.80 2.00
CA TYR A 95 10.21 -19.79 1.16
C TYR A 95 11.17 -19.22 0.11
N ILE A 96 12.42 -18.89 0.49
CA ILE A 96 13.43 -18.36 -0.43
C ILE A 96 13.84 -19.43 -1.45
N GLU A 97 14.01 -20.67 -1.03
CA GLU A 97 14.28 -21.80 -1.94
C GLU A 97 13.13 -21.99 -2.94
N HIS A 98 11.88 -21.83 -2.50
CA HIS A 98 10.75 -21.85 -3.41
C HIS A 98 10.77 -20.70 -4.42
N LEU A 99 11.07 -19.47 -4.00
CA LEU A 99 11.17 -18.32 -4.92
C LEU A 99 12.22 -18.55 -6.01
N ASN A 100 13.30 -19.25 -5.69
CA ASN A 100 14.37 -19.58 -6.63
C ASN A 100 14.14 -20.90 -7.39
N SER A 101 13.06 -21.64 -7.09
CA SER A 101 12.74 -22.89 -7.78
C SER A 101 12.25 -22.63 -9.20
N ASN A 102 12.58 -23.54 -10.12
CA ASN A 102 12.14 -23.45 -11.52
C ASN A 102 10.62 -23.34 -11.66
N GLU A 103 9.87 -24.03 -10.79
CA GLU A 103 8.40 -23.96 -10.79
C GLU A 103 7.88 -22.54 -10.50
N HIS A 104 8.49 -21.85 -9.54
CA HIS A 104 8.12 -20.47 -9.23
C HIS A 104 8.48 -19.53 -10.39
N LEU A 105 9.69 -19.66 -10.95
CA LEU A 105 10.16 -18.83 -12.05
C LEU A 105 9.29 -18.99 -13.31
N GLN A 106 8.93 -20.24 -13.65
CA GLN A 106 8.03 -20.54 -14.75
C GLN A 106 6.64 -19.93 -14.56
N ASN A 107 6.07 -20.07 -13.36
CA ASN A 107 4.74 -19.50 -13.05
C ASN A 107 4.78 -17.96 -13.01
N SER A 108 5.93 -17.37 -12.65
CA SER A 108 6.18 -15.93 -12.68
C SER A 108 6.46 -15.39 -14.09
N GLY A 109 6.58 -16.27 -15.09
CA GLY A 109 6.83 -15.88 -16.49
C GLY A 109 8.29 -15.58 -16.82
N PHE A 110 9.23 -15.97 -15.94
CA PHE A 110 10.66 -15.93 -16.23
C PHE A 110 11.11 -17.30 -16.74
N ASP A 111 11.47 -17.38 -18.02
CA ASP A 111 12.12 -18.57 -18.55
C ASP A 111 13.59 -18.58 -18.13
N ALA A 112 13.92 -19.41 -17.14
CA ALA A 112 15.29 -19.59 -16.64
C ALA A 112 16.28 -20.14 -17.70
N ARG A 113 15.81 -20.43 -18.92
CA ARG A 113 16.60 -20.96 -20.04
C ARG A 113 17.29 -19.87 -20.84
N ASP A 114 16.75 -18.65 -20.83
CA ASP A 114 17.32 -17.53 -21.55
C ASP A 114 18.39 -16.85 -20.70
N GLN A 115 19.44 -17.61 -20.37
CA GLN A 115 20.65 -17.02 -19.82
C GLN A 115 21.31 -16.20 -20.92
N GLN A 116 21.04 -14.90 -20.94
CA GLN A 116 21.71 -13.97 -21.84
C GLN A 116 23.22 -14.04 -21.62
N GLU A 117 23.97 -14.24 -22.70
CA GLU A 117 25.42 -14.22 -22.66
C GLU A 117 25.90 -12.86 -22.13
N VAL A 118 26.75 -12.89 -21.10
CA VAL A 118 27.29 -11.68 -20.50
C VAL A 118 28.35 -11.11 -21.45
N THR A 119 28.10 -9.93 -21.99
CA THR A 119 29.05 -9.24 -22.89
C THR A 119 30.10 -8.46 -22.12
N LEU A 120 31.26 -8.21 -22.74
CA LEU A 120 32.34 -7.43 -22.13
C LEU A 120 31.92 -6.00 -21.78
N GLU A 121 31.02 -5.41 -22.56
CA GLU A 121 30.48 -4.07 -22.34
C GLU A 121 29.65 -4.01 -21.06
N GLN A 122 28.74 -4.98 -20.86
CA GLN A 122 27.93 -5.10 -19.63
C GLN A 122 28.80 -5.22 -18.38
N VAL A 123 29.93 -5.94 -18.46
CA VAL A 123 30.86 -6.06 -17.33
C VAL A 123 31.53 -4.73 -17.02
N LYS A 124 31.98 -3.99 -18.04
CA LYS A 124 32.59 -2.66 -17.86
C LYS A 124 31.61 -1.69 -17.23
N ASP A 125 30.38 -1.62 -17.76
CA ASP A 125 29.32 -0.78 -17.22
C ASP A 125 29.01 -1.14 -15.76
N ARG A 126 28.88 -2.44 -15.46
CA ARG A 126 28.63 -2.88 -14.09
C ARG A 126 29.76 -2.49 -13.15
N LEU A 127 31.02 -2.67 -13.56
CA LEU A 127 32.19 -2.28 -12.77
C LEU A 127 32.24 -0.77 -12.53
N GLU A 128 31.90 0.05 -13.52
CA GLU A 128 31.79 1.50 -13.35
C GLU A 128 30.70 1.88 -12.36
N THR A 129 29.51 1.25 -12.43
CA THR A 129 28.44 1.51 -11.45
C THR A 129 28.87 1.14 -10.03
N LEU A 130 29.55 0.01 -9.86
CA LEU A 130 30.04 -0.42 -8.54
C LEU A 130 31.13 0.51 -7.99
N LYS A 131 32.02 1.02 -8.85
CA LYS A 131 33.00 2.04 -8.46
C LYS A 131 32.31 3.32 -7.98
N ARG A 132 31.32 3.82 -8.71
CA ARG A 132 30.54 5.01 -8.30
C ARG A 132 29.85 4.81 -6.95
N ILE A 133 29.17 3.68 -6.76
CA ILE A 133 28.51 3.37 -5.48
C ILE A 133 29.53 3.36 -4.33
N LYS A 134 30.68 2.70 -4.54
CA LYS A 134 31.74 2.64 -3.53
C LYS A 134 32.32 4.02 -3.22
N ASP A 135 32.56 4.86 -4.22
CA ASP A 135 33.08 6.21 -4.02
C ASP A 135 32.06 7.11 -3.29
N GLU A 136 30.77 6.96 -3.58
CA GLU A 136 29.69 7.62 -2.83
C GLU A 136 29.61 7.16 -1.38
N GLU A 137 29.73 5.85 -1.11
CA GLU A 137 29.79 5.31 0.25
C GLU A 137 30.98 5.87 1.02
N ARG A 138 32.17 5.89 0.42
CA ARG A 138 33.37 6.48 1.04
C ARG A 138 33.19 7.98 1.32
N LEU A 139 32.58 8.71 0.40
CA LEU A 139 32.29 10.13 0.62
C LEU A 139 31.27 10.33 1.75
N LYS A 140 30.25 9.47 1.85
CA LYS A 140 29.27 9.49 2.94
C LYS A 140 29.94 9.19 4.28
N ASP A 141 30.81 8.20 4.33
CA ASP A 141 31.59 7.86 5.52
C ASP A 141 32.49 9.04 5.94
N ASP A 142 33.25 9.62 5.00
CA ASP A 142 34.11 10.79 5.27
C ASP A 142 33.28 11.98 5.80
N THR A 143 32.08 12.21 5.28
CA THR A 143 31.17 13.27 5.77
C THR A 143 30.42 12.90 7.07
N GLN A 144 30.41 11.62 7.46
CA GLN A 144 29.94 11.15 8.76
C GLN A 144 31.00 11.33 9.84
N TYR A 145 32.28 11.08 9.52
CA TYR A 145 33.37 11.26 10.47
C TYR A 145 33.83 12.73 10.61
N ASP A 146 33.73 13.57 9.58
CA ASP A 146 34.08 15.00 9.66
C ASP A 146 32.89 15.91 10.00
N ILE A 147 32.59 16.04 11.29
CA ILE A 147 31.59 16.98 11.84
C ILE A 147 31.86 18.42 11.34
N ARG A 148 33.13 18.82 11.26
CA ARG A 148 33.56 20.16 10.79
C ARG A 148 33.16 20.43 9.35
N ARG A 149 33.37 19.45 8.46
CA ARG A 149 33.03 19.54 7.03
C ARG A 149 31.52 19.63 6.82
N ARG A 150 30.74 18.91 7.64
CA ARG A 150 29.27 19.00 7.62
C ARG A 150 28.74 20.37 8.04
N ILE A 151 29.36 20.99 9.05
CA ILE A 151 29.00 22.36 9.49
C ILE A 151 29.31 23.37 8.38
N GLU A 152 30.45 23.24 7.71
CA GLU A 152 30.85 24.14 6.63
C GLU A 152 29.93 24.03 5.40
N ILE A 153 29.53 22.81 5.01
CA ILE A 153 28.57 22.59 3.92
C ILE A 153 27.21 23.21 4.25
N LYS A 154 26.74 23.09 5.50
CA LYS A 154 25.49 23.73 5.94
C LYS A 154 25.60 25.26 5.89
N ARG A 155 26.69 25.85 6.40
CA ARG A 155 26.91 27.30 6.35
C ARG A 155 26.90 27.85 4.93
N LYS A 156 27.60 27.18 3.99
CA LYS A 156 27.59 27.59 2.57
C LYS A 156 26.19 27.53 1.95
N ARG A 157 25.40 26.50 2.27
CA ARG A 157 24.01 26.37 1.80
C ARG A 157 23.10 27.49 2.35
N ASP A 158 23.24 27.82 3.63
CA ASP A 158 22.47 28.88 4.29
C ASP A 158 22.85 30.26 3.72
N GLU A 159 24.14 30.49 3.42
CA GLU A 159 24.63 31.71 2.78
C GLU A 159 24.10 31.87 1.36
N GLU A 160 24.11 30.82 0.54
CA GLU A 160 23.53 30.83 -0.81
C GLU A 160 22.01 31.09 -0.79
N GLU A 161 21.29 30.46 0.15
CA GLU A 161 19.85 30.67 0.30
C GLU A 161 19.54 32.10 0.75
N ALA A 162 20.33 32.64 1.69
CA ALA A 162 20.24 34.04 2.10
C ALA A 162 20.52 34.99 0.93
N LEU A 163 21.51 34.70 0.09
CA LEU A 163 21.83 35.49 -1.10
C LEU A 163 20.69 35.45 -2.12
N ARG A 164 20.14 34.26 -2.38
CA ARG A 164 18.96 34.08 -3.26
C ARG A 164 17.74 34.82 -2.73
N LYS A 165 17.52 34.81 -1.41
CA LYS A 165 16.43 35.54 -0.76
C LYS A 165 16.64 37.06 -0.90
N LYS A 166 17.85 37.56 -0.67
CA LYS A 166 18.22 38.97 -0.87
C LYS A 166 18.00 39.41 -2.33
N GLN A 167 18.46 38.63 -3.30
CA GLN A 167 18.23 38.91 -4.72
C GLN A 167 16.73 38.90 -5.08
N ARG A 168 15.94 37.98 -4.52
CA ARG A 168 14.48 37.97 -4.71
C ARG A 168 13.81 39.22 -4.13
N THR A 169 14.23 39.65 -2.93
CA THR A 169 13.68 40.87 -2.31
C THR A 169 14.10 42.14 -3.07
N GLU A 170 15.32 42.21 -3.58
CA GLU A 170 15.80 43.34 -4.35
C GLU A 170 15.10 43.44 -5.72
N LYS A 171 14.91 42.31 -6.41
CA LYS A 171 14.11 42.24 -7.65
C LYS A 171 12.66 42.67 -7.41
N LYS A 172 12.06 42.30 -6.26
CA LYS A 172 10.71 42.77 -5.88
C LYS A 172 10.68 44.27 -5.61
N ARG A 173 11.68 44.82 -4.90
CA ARG A 173 11.80 46.26 -4.64
C ARG A 173 11.97 47.06 -5.92
N LYS A 174 12.82 46.61 -6.86
CA LYS A 174 13.01 47.25 -8.18
C LYS A 174 11.72 47.26 -9.01
N LYS A 175 10.98 46.15 -9.04
CA LYS A 175 9.66 46.08 -9.73
C LYS A 175 8.58 46.97 -9.10
N VAL A 176 8.65 47.23 -7.80
CA VAL A 176 7.72 48.16 -7.14
C VAL A 176 8.14 49.60 -7.44
N ALA A 177 9.44 49.91 -7.36
CA ALA A 177 9.99 51.21 -7.70
C ALA A 177 9.70 51.61 -9.17
N GLU A 178 9.87 50.69 -10.10
CA GLU A 178 9.57 50.88 -11.53
C GLU A 178 8.06 51.05 -11.82
N LYS A 179 7.19 50.54 -10.95
CA LYS A 179 5.75 50.80 -10.98
C LYS A 179 5.35 52.11 -10.30
N THR A 180 6.25 52.74 -9.55
CA THR A 180 6.02 53.99 -8.81
C THR A 180 6.79 55.19 -9.37
N GLU A 181 7.50 55.04 -10.49
CA GLU A 181 7.95 56.20 -11.29
C GLU A 181 6.75 56.79 -12.05
N PRO A 182 6.56 58.12 -12.04
CA PRO A 182 5.27 58.74 -12.27
C PRO A 182 4.96 58.80 -13.77
N ASN A 183 3.94 58.05 -14.20
CA ASN A 183 3.21 58.44 -15.39
C ASN A 183 2.24 59.54 -14.94
N GLU A 184 2.59 60.80 -15.21
CA GLU A 184 1.68 61.93 -15.15
C GLU A 184 0.50 61.62 -16.07
N THR A 185 -0.64 61.19 -15.50
CA THR A 185 -1.99 61.66 -15.84
C THR A 185 -3.06 60.76 -15.22
N THR A 186 -4.11 61.42 -14.76
CA THR A 186 -5.39 60.90 -14.24
C THR A 186 -5.39 60.38 -12.79
N ASN A 187 -5.85 61.27 -11.89
CA ASN A 187 -6.54 60.86 -10.68
C ASN A 187 -7.75 60.01 -11.08
N ASP A 188 -7.65 58.70 -10.92
CA ASP A 188 -8.70 57.76 -11.28
C ASP A 188 -9.78 57.72 -10.18
N PRO A 189 -11.06 58.04 -10.47
CA PRO A 189 -12.18 58.03 -9.50
C PRO A 189 -12.37 56.69 -8.76
N MET A 190 -11.73 55.61 -9.21
CA MET A 190 -11.71 54.31 -8.54
C MET A 190 -10.97 54.33 -7.19
N MET A 191 -9.96 55.20 -7.01
CA MET A 191 -9.17 55.30 -5.77
C MET A 191 -9.96 55.99 -4.64
N THR A 192 -10.84 56.92 -5.00
CA THR A 192 -11.80 57.55 -4.09
C THR A 192 -12.92 56.58 -3.69
N MET A 193 -13.33 55.68 -4.59
CA MET A 193 -14.31 54.63 -4.28
C MET A 193 -13.75 53.57 -3.32
N MET A 194 -12.43 53.38 -3.26
CA MET A 194 -11.76 52.45 -2.35
C MET A 194 -11.35 53.05 -0.99
N GLY A 195 -11.76 54.30 -0.68
CA GLY A 195 -11.75 54.83 0.69
C GLY A 195 -10.39 55.23 1.28
N PHE A 196 -9.36 55.49 0.45
CA PHE A 196 -8.01 55.85 0.95
C PHE A 196 -7.76 57.35 1.18
N SER A 197 -8.79 58.19 1.24
CA SER A 197 -8.65 59.62 1.54
C SER A 197 -9.11 59.96 2.97
N SER A 198 -8.28 59.63 3.96
CA SER A 198 -8.11 60.33 5.26
C SER A 198 -7.74 59.34 6.38
N PHE A 199 -6.45 59.19 6.63
CA PHE A 199 -5.97 58.88 7.98
C PHE A 199 -4.98 59.98 8.37
N LYS A 200 -5.28 60.61 9.49
CA LYS A 200 -4.46 61.63 10.16
C LYS A 200 -3.53 60.95 11.15
#